data_AF-A0A939SRF1-F1
#
_entry.id   AF-A0A939SRF1-F1
#
_cell.length_a   1.000
_cell.length_b   1.000
_cell.length_c   1.000
_cell.angle_alpha   90.00
_cell.angle_beta   90.00
_cell.angle_gamma   90.00
#
_symmetry.space_group_name_H-M   'P 1'
#
loop_
_entity.id
_entity.type
_entity.pdbx_description
1 polymer ?
#
loop_
_entity_poly.entity_id
_entity_poly.type
_entity_poly.pdbx_seq_one_letter_code
_entity_poly.pdbx_strand_id
1 'polypeptide(L)'
;KMTKSDMKHIKDNEGNILYDVVEPLSQDMHGKAALFERNQIKAFLELHIEQGPILEKNNKDIGIVTDIAALMFQVKYPRCHESFWFYPYAYEN
;
A
#
# COMPACT_ATOMS: atom_id res chain seq x y z
N LYS A 1 6.79 10.81 -9.12
CA LYS A 1 7.70 10.77 -7.95
C LYS A 1 7.19 11.82 -6.98
N MET A 2 6.79 11.43 -5.77
CA MET A 2 6.33 12.39 -4.75
C MET A 2 7.52 13.24 -4.27
N THR A 3 7.31 14.54 -4.17
CA THR A 3 8.30 15.54 -3.74
C THR A 3 8.07 15.97 -2.30
N LYS A 4 9.06 16.60 -1.66
CA LYS A 4 8.90 17.16 -0.30
C LYS A 4 7.80 18.21 -0.22
N SER A 5 7.56 18.95 -1.31
CA SER A 5 6.44 19.89 -1.41
C SER A 5 5.09 19.18 -1.41
N ASP A 6 4.98 18.03 -2.07
CA ASP A 6 3.71 17.26 -2.12
C ASP A 6 3.31 16.78 -0.72
N MET A 7 4.28 16.40 0.12
CA MET A 7 4.05 15.95 1.50
C MET A 7 3.45 17.03 2.41
N LYS A 8 3.63 18.32 2.08
CA LYS A 8 3.05 19.43 2.86
C LYS A 8 1.55 19.62 2.62
N HIS A 9 1.01 18.97 1.60
CA HIS A 9 -0.40 19.06 1.22
C HIS A 9 -1.19 17.80 1.54
N ILE A 10 -0.52 16.73 1.97
CA ILE A 10 -1.15 15.47 2.36
C ILE A 10 -1.42 15.52 3.87
N LYS A 11 -2.68 15.32 4.24
CA LYS A 11 -3.14 15.28 5.62
C LYS A 11 -3.79 13.94 5.91
N ASP A 12 -3.61 13.45 7.13
CA ASP A 12 -4.39 12.33 7.64
C ASP A 12 -5.80 12.79 8.08
N ASN A 13 -6.58 11.85 8.63
CA ASN A 13 -7.94 12.13 9.12
C ASN A 13 -7.98 13.08 10.33
N GLU A 14 -6.88 13.21 11.05
CA GLU A 14 -6.75 14.08 12.23
C GLU A 14 -6.21 15.48 11.87
N GLY A 15 -5.81 15.66 10.60
CA GLY A 15 -5.29 16.91 10.07
C GLY A 15 -3.77 17.06 10.21
N ASN A 16 -3.07 16.04 10.70
CA ASN A 16 -1.61 16.06 10.77
C ASN A 16 -1.03 16.02 9.36
N ILE A 17 -0.02 16.84 9.12
CA ILE A 17 0.64 16.94 7.80
C ILE A 17 1.69 15.83 7.70
N LEU A 18 1.70 15.11 6.59
CA LEU A 18 2.63 14.00 6.35
C LEU A 18 4.10 14.42 6.55
N TYR A 19 4.46 15.64 6.13
CA TYR A 19 5.79 16.20 6.36
C TYR A 19 6.16 16.26 7.86
N ASP A 20 5.28 16.81 8.69
CA ASP A 20 5.53 17.05 10.12
C ASP A 20 5.62 15.75 10.92
N VAL A 21 4.95 14.69 10.45
CA VAL A 21 5.03 13.35 11.04
C VAL A 21 6.32 12.63 10.65
N VAL A 22 6.76 12.75 9.40
CA VAL A 22 7.92 12.01 8.87
C VAL A 22 9.25 12.68 9.21
N GLU A 23 9.32 14.02 9.22
CA GLU A 23 10.53 14.78 9.55
C GLU A 23 11.21 14.37 10.88
N PRO A 24 10.48 14.21 12.01
CA PRO A 24 11.10 13.84 13.29
C PRO A 24 11.53 12.37 13.36
N LEU A 25 10.99 11.49 12.52
CA LEU A 25 11.31 10.06 12.53
C LEU A 25 12.77 9.75 12.12
N SER A 26 13.55 10.76 11.74
CA SER A 26 14.97 10.63 11.36
C SER A 26 15.21 9.54 10.32
N GLN A 27 14.16 9.18 9.55
CA GLN A 27 14.33 8.44 8.32
C GLN A 27 15.08 9.38 7.41
N ASP A 28 16.34 9.05 7.18
CA ASP A 28 17.18 9.80 6.30
C ASP A 28 16.59 9.75 4.88
N MET A 29 15.70 10.70 4.59
CA MET A 29 15.16 10.94 3.26
C MET A 29 16.17 11.73 2.42
N HIS A 30 17.49 11.64 2.70
CA HIS A 30 18.56 12.07 1.81
C HIS A 30 18.48 11.30 0.49
N GLY A 31 17.56 11.73 -0.37
CA GLY A 31 17.70 11.79 -1.83
C GLY A 31 17.80 10.47 -2.59
N LYS A 32 18.09 9.37 -1.94
CA LYS A 32 18.03 8.03 -2.48
C LYS A 32 16.73 7.45 -1.97
N ALA A 33 15.64 7.81 -2.66
CA ALA A 33 14.70 6.73 -3.01
C ALA A 33 15.59 5.55 -3.38
N ALA A 34 15.40 4.38 -2.77
CA ALA A 34 16.09 3.17 -3.16
C ALA A 34 15.67 2.86 -4.61
N LEU A 35 16.23 3.65 -5.52
CA LEU A 35 16.16 3.55 -6.96
C LEU A 35 17.16 2.45 -7.23
N PHE A 36 16.73 1.24 -6.90
CA PHE A 36 17.23 0.12 -7.65
C PHE A 36 16.86 0.44 -9.10
N GLU A 37 17.88 0.56 -9.93
CA GLU A 37 17.64 0.56 -11.37
C GLU A 37 16.85 -0.73 -11.66
N ARG A 38 15.79 -0.66 -12.48
CA ARG A 38 14.87 -1.80 -12.68
C ARG A 38 15.58 -3.09 -13.08
N ASN A 39 16.80 -2.98 -13.64
CA ASN A 39 17.66 -4.08 -14.07
C ASN A 39 18.55 -4.69 -12.95
N GLN A 40 18.55 -4.14 -11.73
CA GLN A 40 19.32 -4.66 -10.61
C GLN A 40 18.57 -5.69 -9.76
N ILE A 41 17.24 -5.74 -9.86
CA ILE A 41 16.40 -6.69 -9.14
C ILE A 41 15.97 -7.79 -10.11
N LYS A 42 16.46 -9.02 -9.87
CA LYS A 42 16.10 -10.19 -10.70
C LYS A 42 14.72 -10.75 -10.37
N ALA A 43 14.31 -10.68 -9.11
CA ALA A 43 13.02 -11.13 -8.61
C ALA A 43 12.70 -10.43 -7.29
N PHE A 44 11.42 -10.33 -6.95
CA PHE A 44 10.91 -9.84 -5.69
C PHE A 44 9.92 -10.87 -5.13
N LEU A 45 10.06 -11.19 -3.84
CA LEU A 45 9.16 -12.10 -3.13
C LEU A 45 8.60 -11.35 -1.93
N GLU A 46 7.28 -11.34 -1.81
CA GLU A 46 6.57 -10.75 -0.70
C GLU A 46 5.72 -11.83 -0.03
N LEU A 47 5.90 -11.99 1.29
CA LEU A 47 5.04 -12.84 2.12
C LEU A 47 4.05 -11.94 2.84
N HIS A 48 2.77 -12.22 2.70
CA HIS A 48 1.71 -11.43 3.31
C HIS A 48 0.58 -12.36 3.79
N ILE A 49 -0.18 -11.91 4.80
CA ILE A 49 -1.40 -12.60 5.21
C ILE A 49 -2.51 -12.39 4.16
N GLU A 50 -3.45 -13.33 4.02
CA GLU A 50 -4.47 -13.31 2.97
C GLU A 50 -5.39 -12.07 3.00
N GLN A 51 -5.65 -11.54 4.20
CA GLN A 51 -6.64 -10.47 4.44
C GLN A 51 -8.03 -10.77 3.86
N GLY A 52 -8.38 -12.06 3.78
CA GLY A 52 -9.63 -12.58 3.25
C GLY A 52 -9.93 -13.98 3.79
N PRO A 53 -11.08 -14.58 3.41
CA PRO A 53 -11.52 -15.87 3.94
C PRO A 53 -11.22 -17.07 3.01
N ILE A 54 -10.50 -16.92 1.91
CA ILE A 54 -10.34 -17.93 0.85
C ILE A 54 -9.52 -19.13 1.33
N LEU A 55 -8.38 -18.93 1.98
CA LEU A 55 -7.53 -20.00 2.52
C LEU A 55 -8.25 -20.74 3.65
N GLU A 56 -8.89 -20.00 4.56
CA GLU A 56 -9.69 -20.59 5.63
C GLU A 56 -10.85 -21.42 5.07
N LYS A 57 -11.64 -20.86 4.15
CA LYS A 57 -12.79 -21.54 3.53
C LYS A 57 -12.38 -22.80 2.76
N ASN A 58 -11.20 -22.79 2.15
CA ASN A 58 -10.67 -23.92 1.39
C ASN A 58 -9.81 -24.87 2.22
N ASN A 59 -9.66 -24.61 3.53
CA ASN A 59 -8.81 -25.36 4.45
C ASN A 59 -7.37 -25.53 3.92
N LYS A 60 -6.77 -24.42 3.50
CA LYS A 60 -5.41 -24.32 2.96
C LYS A 60 -4.53 -23.48 3.88
N ASP A 61 -3.29 -23.90 4.08
CA ASP A 61 -2.33 -23.17 4.91
C ASP A 61 -1.54 -22.11 4.12
N ILE A 62 -1.40 -22.29 2.80
CA ILE A 62 -0.59 -21.44 1.92
C ILE A 62 -1.34 -21.23 0.60
N GLY A 63 -1.31 -19.99 0.10
CA GLY A 63 -1.77 -19.64 -1.24
C GLY A 63 -0.66 -19.02 -2.08
N ILE A 64 -0.62 -19.35 -3.37
CA ILE A 64 0.24 -18.67 -4.34
C ILE A 64 -0.60 -17.57 -4.99
N VAL A 65 -0.22 -16.31 -4.77
CA VAL A 65 -0.88 -15.15 -5.38
C VAL A 65 -0.48 -15.08 -6.85
N THR A 66 -1.45 -15.09 -7.75
CA THR A 66 -1.19 -14.94 -9.19
C THR A 66 -1.35 -13.51 -9.66
N ASP A 67 -2.37 -12.82 -9.16
CA ASP A 67 -2.75 -11.49 -9.62
C ASP A 67 -3.22 -10.61 -8.45
N ILE A 68 -2.94 -9.31 -8.60
CA ILE A 68 -3.45 -8.26 -7.73
C ILE A 68 -4.50 -7.48 -8.52
N ALA A 69 -5.73 -7.47 -8.03
CA ALA A 69 -6.83 -6.79 -8.72
C ALA A 69 -6.64 -5.25 -8.72
N ALA A 70 -6.82 -4.62 -9.89
CA ALA A 70 -6.55 -3.20 -10.12
C ALA A 70 -7.77 -2.27 -9.94
N LEU A 71 -8.81 -2.68 -9.19
CA LEU A 71 -10.05 -1.93 -9.11
C LEU A 71 -9.93 -0.72 -8.16
N MET A 72 -10.17 0.48 -8.69
CA MET A 72 -10.27 1.72 -7.91
C MET A 72 -11.54 2.46 -8.29
N PHE A 73 -12.47 2.62 -7.34
CA PHE A 73 -13.64 3.48 -7.47
C PHE A 73 -13.59 4.55 -6.37
N GLN A 74 -13.66 5.82 -6.76
CA GLN A 74 -13.76 6.93 -5.81
C GLN A 74 -15.23 7.32 -5.64
N VAL A 75 -15.85 6.90 -4.54
CA VAL A 75 -17.19 7.35 -4.17
C VAL A 75 -17.05 8.57 -3.25
N LYS A 76 -17.49 9.75 -3.72
CA LYS A 76 -17.61 10.95 -2.87
C LYS A 76 -19.00 10.96 -2.21
N TYR A 77 -19.07 10.57 -0.94
CA TYR A 77 -20.23 10.85 -0.10
C TYR A 77 -20.05 12.19 0.64
N PRO A 78 -21.09 13.04 0.75
CA PRO A 78 -20.99 14.34 1.43
C PRO A 78 -20.89 14.25 2.97
N ARG A 79 -20.98 13.06 3.59
CA ARG A 79 -20.75 12.85 5.03
C ARG A 79 -20.33 11.40 5.32
N CYS A 80 -19.03 11.12 5.37
CA CYS A 80 -18.38 10.20 6.33
C CYS A 80 -16.93 9.94 5.88
N HIS A 81 -16.03 9.95 6.85
CA HIS A 81 -14.58 10.00 6.70
C HIS A 81 -13.94 8.59 6.71
N GLU A 82 -14.49 7.63 5.98
CA GLU A 82 -13.86 6.31 5.90
C GLU A 82 -13.84 5.79 4.47
N SER A 83 -12.63 5.66 3.92
CA SER A 83 -12.35 4.94 2.69
C SER A 83 -11.89 3.53 3.08
N PHE A 84 -12.68 2.52 2.74
CA PHE A 84 -12.32 1.11 2.96
C PHE A 84 -11.71 0.56 1.67
N TRP A 85 -10.46 0.10 1.73
CA TRP A 85 -9.78 -0.52 0.59
C TRP A 85 -9.98 -2.03 0.65
N PHE A 86 -10.62 -2.61 -0.36
CA PHE A 86 -10.75 -4.05 -0.52
C PHE A 86 -9.89 -4.48 -1.72
N TYR A 87 -8.84 -5.25 -1.48
CA TYR A 87 -8.03 -5.86 -2.53
C TYR A 87 -8.43 -7.33 -2.65
N PRO A 88 -9.29 -7.71 -3.60
CA PRO A 88 -9.50 -9.12 -3.88
C PRO A 88 -8.23 -9.66 -4.55
N TYR A 89 -7.53 -10.56 -3.85
CA TYR A 89 -6.45 -11.35 -4.45
C TYR A 89 -7.05 -12.51 -5.26
N ALA A 90 -6.53 -12.73 -6.46
CA ALA A 90 -6.80 -13.96 -7.20
C ALA A 90 -5.75 -15.00 -6.81
N TYR A 91 -6.20 -16.19 -6.45
CA TYR A 91 -5.37 -17.33 -6.09
C TYR A 91 -5.57 -18.42 -7.14
N GLU A 92 -4.48 -18.96 -7.69
CA GLU A 92 -4.51 -20.28 -8.34
C GLU A 92 -4.05 -21.35 -7.35
N ASN A 93 -4.64 -22.53 -7.51
CA ASN A 93 -4.64 -23.65 -6.58
C ASN A 93 -3.26 -24.22 -6.23
#